data_AF-A0A7C5PCW6-F1
#
_entry.id   AF-A0A7C5PCW6-F1
#
_cell.length_a   1.000
_cell.length_b   1.000
_cell.length_c   1.000
_cell.angle_alpha   90.00
_cell.angle_beta   90.00
_cell.angle_gamma   90.00
#
_symmetry.space_group_name_H-M   'P 1'
#
loop_
_entity.id
_entity.type
_entity.pdbx_description
1 polymer ?
#
loop_
_entity_poly.entity_id
_entity_poly.type
_entity_poly.pdbx_seq_one_letter_code
_entity_poly.pdbx_strand_id
1 'polypeptide(L)' 'MPTATLSSRSQLVLPAEIRRKLGIRPGDRVVIELEG' A
#
# COMPACT_ATOMS: atom_id res chain seq x y z
N MET A 1 3.30 -7.20 12.37
CA MET A 1 2.53 -6.71 11.22
C MET A 1 2.94 -5.28 10.96
N PRO A 2 3.44 -4.95 9.76
CA PRO A 2 3.68 -3.56 9.40
C PRO A 2 2.39 -2.76 9.49
N THR A 3 2.43 -1.62 10.18
CA THR A 3 1.32 -0.68 10.25
C THR A 3 1.66 0.58 9.46
N ALA A 4 0.64 1.26 8.97
CA ALA A 4 0.77 2.56 8.32
C ALA A 4 -0.30 3.49 8.89
N THR A 5 0.06 4.76 9.07
CA THR A 5 -0.88 5.80 9.51
C THR A 5 -1.64 6.33 8.30
N LEU A 6 -2.96 6.41 8.41
CA LEU A 6 -3.80 7.11 7.44
C LEU A 6 -3.57 8.62 7.61
N SER A 7 -3.14 9.28 6.55
CA SER A 7 -3.02 10.74 6.54
C SER A 7 -4.40 11.40 6.55
N SER A 8 -4.45 12.68 6.93
CA SER A 8 -5.67 13.50 6.87
C SER A 8 -6.26 13.66 5.46
N ARG A 9 -5.51 13.29 4.41
CA ARG A 9 -5.97 13.29 3.01
C ARG A 9 -6.50 11.94 2.56
N SER A 10 -6.74 11.01 3.50
CA SER A 10 -7.17 9.64 3.21
C SER A 10 -6.15 8.86 2.35
N GLN A 11 -4.87 9.20 2.47
CA GLN A 11 -3.77 8.47 1.83
C GLN A 11 -3.02 7.64 2.87
N LEU A 12 -2.64 6.42 2.49
CA LEU A 12 -1.69 5.59 3.22
C LEU A 12 -0.52 5.20 2.31
N VAL A 13 0.57 4.75 2.90
CA VAL A 13 1.75 4.30 2.17
C VAL A 13 1.93 2.81 2.42
N LEU A 14 2.18 2.04 1.36
CA LEU A 14 2.64 0.65 1.49
C LEU A 14 4.07 0.65 2.03
N PRO A 15 4.36 0.09 3.23
CA PRO A 15 5.71 0.05 3.78
C PRO A 15 6.72 -0.65 2.86
N ALA A 16 7.99 -0.26 2.97
CA ALA A 16 9.04 -0.71 2.04
C ALA A 16 9.22 -2.23 1.99
N GLU A 17 9.01 -2.93 3.11
CA GLU A 17 9.04 -4.40 3.12
C GLU A 17 7.90 -5.02 2.31
N ILE A 18 6.69 -4.46 2.35
CA ILE A 18 5.54 -4.96 1.60
C ILE A 18 5.76 -4.72 0.11
N ARG A 19 6.16 -3.50 -0.28
CA ARG A 19 6.44 -3.17 -1.70
C ARG A 19 7.47 -4.12 -2.30
N ARG A 20 8.54 -4.43 -1.56
CA ARG A 20 9.60 -5.36 -1.99
C ARG A 20 9.08 -6.79 -2.13
N LYS A 21 8.32 -7.29 -1.14
CA LYS A 21 7.74 -8.64 -1.17
C LYS A 21 6.77 -8.83 -2.34
N LEU A 22 5.98 -7.79 -2.67
CA LEU A 22 5.01 -7.82 -3.75
C LEU A 22 5.58 -7.38 -5.11
N GLY A 23 6.84 -6.94 -5.17
CA GLY A 23 7.47 -6.48 -6.41
C GLY A 23 6.92 -5.18 -6.99
N ILE A 24 6.17 -4.39 -6.21
CA ILE A 24 5.50 -3.15 -6.66
C ILE A 24 6.51 -2.03 -6.87
N ARG A 25 6.42 -1.38 -8.03
CA ARG A 25 7.29 -0.29 -8.47
C ARG A 25 6.51 0.99 -8.77
N PRO A 26 7.16 2.16 -8.77
CA PRO A 26 6.53 3.40 -9.21
C PRO A 26 6.00 3.26 -10.64
N GLY A 27 4.74 3.68 -10.86
CA GLY A 27 4.07 3.58 -12.16
C GLY A 27 3.18 2.35 -12.32
N ASP A 28 3.30 1.35 -11.44
CA ASP A 28 2.41 0.19 -11.45
C ASP A 28 0.97 0.60 -11.16
N ARG A 29 0.04 -0.04 -11.88
CA ARG A 29 -1.39 0.03 -11.56
C ARG A 29 -1.73 -1.14 -10.64
N VAL A 30 -2.45 -0.83 -9.57
CA VAL A 30 -2.84 -1.81 -8.55
C VAL A 30 -4.36 -1.86 -8.50
N VAL A 31 -4.92 -3.06 -8.42
CA VAL A 31 -6.34 -3.29 -8.19
C VAL A 31 -6.57 -3.33 -6.68
N ILE A 32 -7.61 -2.62 -6.21
CA ILE A 32 -8.02 -2.65 -4.81
C ILE A 32 -9.41 -3.28 -4.77
N GLU A 33 -9.54 -4.34 -4.00
CA GLU A 33 -10.80 -5.02 -3.73
C GLU A 33 -11.13 -4.85 -2.25
N LEU A 34 -12.42 -4.70 -1.95
CA LEU A 34 -12.93 -4.63 -0.59
C LEU A 34 -13.54 -5.99 -0.25
N GLU A 35 -12.96 -6.70 0.70
CA GLU A 35 -13.57 -7.88 1.31
C GLU A 35 -14.17 -7.51 2.66
N GLY A 36 -15.42 -7.92 2.88
CA GLY A 36 -16.20 -7.68 4.09
C GLY A 36 -17.31 -8.72 4.22
#